data_AF-A0A8I1NIU4-F1
#
_entry.id   AF-A0A8I1NIU4-F1
#
_cell.length_a   1.000
_cell.length_b   1.000
_cell.length_c   1.000
_cell.angle_alpha   90.00
_cell.angle_beta   90.00
_cell.angle_gamma   90.00
#
_symmetry.space_group_name_H-M   'P 1'
#
loop_
_entity.id
_entity.type
_entity.pdbx_description
1 polymer ?
#
loop_
_entity_poly.entity_id
_entity_poly.type
_entity_poly.pdbx_seq_one_letter_code
_entity_poly.pdbx_strand_id
1 'polypeptide(L)'
;MSQWRELRLRHAQPPMDGLITFDGKVVEIFGFNDVHSIRMPVDLLTEVTVSFKSGLLSQPALTFKGGKGTLGYNRAIEPPEEQQPEIENFVAAVNAAIQEKA
;
A
#
# COMPACT_ATOMS: atom_id res chain seq x y z
N MET A 1 17.86 -1.72 11.03
CA MET A 1 16.71 -1.79 11.97
C MET A 1 15.45 -1.66 11.13
N SER A 2 14.56 -2.64 11.14
CA SER A 2 13.33 -2.61 10.38
C SER A 2 12.40 -1.56 10.98
N GLN A 3 12.28 -0.40 10.34
CA GLN A 3 11.48 0.71 10.85
C GLN A 3 10.01 0.36 10.61
N TRP A 4 9.26 0.11 11.69
CA TRP A 4 7.81 -0.08 11.61
C TRP A 4 7.15 1.20 11.09
N ARG A 5 6.25 1.06 10.12
CA ARG A 5 5.52 2.15 9.48
C ARG A 5 4.04 1.84 9.44
N GLU A 6 3.26 2.88 9.66
CA GLU A 6 1.80 2.85 9.59
C GLU A 6 1.36 3.93 8.59
N LEU A 7 0.41 3.58 7.73
CA LEU A 7 -0.25 4.49 6.81
C LEU A 7 -1.75 4.31 6.98
N ARG A 8 -2.41 5.33 7.52
CA ARG A 8 -3.86 5.32 7.75
C ARG A 8 -4.58 6.19 6.72
N LEU A 9 -5.28 5.56 5.80
CA LEU A 9 -6.03 6.25 4.76
C LEU A 9 -7.47 6.46 5.22
N ARG A 10 -7.83 7.72 5.44
CA ARG A 10 -9.20 8.10 5.80
C ARG A 10 -10.03 8.27 4.55
N HIS A 11 -11.29 7.86 4.64
CA HIS A 11 -12.27 8.04 3.58
C HIS A 11 -13.47 8.82 4.09
N ALA A 12 -14.18 9.53 3.21
CA ALA A 12 -15.39 10.27 3.57
C ALA A 12 -16.50 9.35 4.13
N GLN A 13 -16.45 8.06 3.75
CA GLN A 13 -17.30 7.00 4.29
C GLN A 13 -16.47 6.17 5.29
N PRO A 14 -16.77 6.22 6.60
CA PRO A 14 -15.96 5.53 7.62
C PRO A 14 -15.71 4.02 7.39
N PRO A 15 -16.65 3.23 6.83
CA PRO A 15 -16.38 1.82 6.52
C PRO A 15 -15.27 1.60 5.49
N MET A 16 -14.95 2.62 4.70
CA MET A 16 -13.90 2.60 3.68
C MET A 16 -12.55 3.06 4.22
N ASP A 17 -12.45 3.45 5.50
CA ASP A 17 -11.17 3.71 6.15
C ASP A 17 -10.27 2.47 6.06
N GLY A 18 -9.00 2.70 5.82
CA GLY A 18 -8.02 1.66 5.63
C GLY A 18 -6.75 1.91 6.42
N LEU A 19 -6.13 0.82 6.86
CA LEU A 19 -4.84 0.81 7.54
C LEU A 19 -3.89 -0.07 6.74
N ILE A 20 -2.72 0.47 6.44
CA ILE A 20 -1.63 -0.26 5.82
C ILE A 20 -0.43 -0.17 6.76
N THR A 21 0.07 -1.31 7.21
CA THR A 21 1.25 -1.38 8.08
C THR A 21 2.40 -2.09 7.38
N PHE A 22 3.62 -1.75 7.79
CA PHE A 22 4.83 -2.37 7.27
C PHE A 22 5.86 -2.51 8.38
N ASP A 23 6.33 -3.74 8.62
CA ASP A 23 7.31 -4.05 9.66
C ASP A 23 8.74 -4.28 9.14
N GLY A 24 8.99 -3.99 7.85
CA GLY A 24 10.24 -4.31 7.15
C GLY A 24 10.26 -5.67 6.46
N LYS A 25 9.28 -6.54 6.72
CA LYS A 25 9.20 -7.89 6.14
C LYS A 25 7.85 -8.20 5.51
N VAL A 26 6.77 -7.66 6.07
CA VAL A 26 5.39 -7.91 5.65
C VAL A 26 4.68 -6.58 5.56
N VAL A 27 3.96 -6.37 4.45
CA VAL A 27 2.93 -5.36 4.34
C VAL A 27 1.61 -5.99 4.74
N GLU A 28 0.91 -5.40 5.71
CA GLU A 28 -0.42 -5.84 6.12
C GLU A 28 -1.44 -4.74 5.83
N ILE A 29 -2.55 -5.12 5.22
CA ILE A 29 -3.63 -4.22 4.78
C ILE A 29 -4.90 -4.65 5.49
N PHE A 30 -5.57 -3.70 6.14
CA PHE A 30 -6.82 -3.92 6.86
C PHE A 30 -7.82 -2.80 6.57
N GLY A 31 -9.11 -3.13 6.53
CA GLY A 31 -10.18 -2.17 6.25
C GLY A 31 -10.53 -2.06 4.77
N PHE A 32 -10.88 -0.86 4.31
CA PHE A 32 -11.39 -0.61 2.95
C PHE A 32 -12.65 -1.43 2.62
N ASN A 33 -13.60 -1.49 3.56
CA ASN A 33 -14.82 -2.30 3.50
C ASN A 33 -14.57 -3.82 3.35
N ASP A 34 -13.39 -4.29 3.78
CA ASP A 34 -13.07 -5.70 3.98
C ASP A 34 -12.94 -6.02 5.47
N VAL A 35 -13.37 -7.22 5.85
CA VAL A 35 -13.28 -7.74 7.22
C VAL A 35 -12.02 -8.57 7.45
N HIS A 36 -11.32 -8.95 6.38
CA HIS A 36 -10.08 -9.72 6.45
C HIS A 36 -8.86 -8.83 6.23
N SER A 37 -7.78 -9.13 6.97
CA SER A 37 -6.46 -8.57 6.70
C SER A 37 -5.79 -9.29 5.54
N ILE A 38 -5.15 -8.55 4.65
CA ILE A 38 -4.30 -9.10 3.59
C ILE A 38 -2.84 -8.89 4.00
N ARG A 39 -2.08 -9.97 4.05
CA ARG A 39 -0.67 -9.96 4.46
C ARG A 39 0.20 -10.38 3.28
N MET A 40 1.10 -9.48 2.89
CA MET A 40 2.00 -9.67 1.76
C MET A 40 3.45 -9.63 2.25
N PRO A 41 4.15 -10.78 2.31
CA PRO A 41 5.58 -10.81 2.52
C PRO A 41 6.31 -10.06 1.41
N VAL A 42 7.27 -9.23 1.79
CA VAL A 42 8.15 -8.47 0.87
C VAL A 42 8.85 -9.39 -0.12
N ASP A 43 9.19 -10.62 0.30
CA ASP A 43 9.87 -11.61 -0.53
C ASP A 43 9.05 -12.06 -1.75
N LEU A 44 7.73 -11.82 -1.72
CA LEU A 44 6.83 -12.12 -2.82
C LEU A 44 6.53 -10.90 -3.69
N LEU A 45 7.00 -9.71 -3.31
CA LEU A 45 6.78 -8.45 -4.01
C LEU A 45 7.96 -8.11 -4.92
N THR A 46 7.67 -7.51 -6.07
CA THR A 46 8.68 -6.95 -6.98
C THR A 46 8.74 -5.43 -6.91
N GLU A 47 7.60 -4.79 -6.69
CA GLU A 47 7.48 -3.34 -6.63
C GLU A 47 6.17 -2.95 -5.95
N VAL A 48 6.17 -1.82 -5.27
CA VAL A 48 4.96 -1.10 -4.87
C VAL A 48 4.92 0.24 -5.60
N THR A 49 3.78 0.58 -6.19
CA THR A 49 3.56 1.85 -6.89
C THR A 49 2.32 2.53 -6.36
N VAL A 50 2.35 3.87 -6.30
CA VAL A 50 1.17 4.70 -6.07
C VAL A 50 0.88 5.56 -7.29
N SER A 51 -0.40 5.71 -7.63
CA SER A 51 -0.88 6.69 -8.59
C SER A 51 -1.90 7.59 -7.90
N PHE A 52 -1.68 8.91 -7.94
CA PHE A 52 -2.64 9.90 -7.48
C PHE A 52 -3.55 10.45 -8.59
N LYS A 53 -3.41 9.94 -9.82
CA LYS A 53 -4.22 10.39 -10.95
C LYS A 53 -5.70 10.05 -10.72
N SER A 54 -6.51 11.09 -10.64
CA SER A 54 -7.97 10.99 -10.63
C SER A 54 -8.52 11.53 -11.96
N GLY A 55 -9.47 10.82 -12.55
CA GLY A 55 -10.07 11.16 -13.84
C GLY A 55 -11.21 10.22 -14.20
N LEU A 56 -11.87 10.46 -15.35
CA LEU A 56 -13.08 9.74 -15.76
C LEU A 56 -12.94 8.20 -15.78
N LEU A 57 -11.73 7.69 -16.02
CA LEU A 57 -11.43 6.25 -16.12
C LEU A 57 -10.31 5.80 -15.17
N SER A 58 -9.87 6.67 -14.25
CA SER A 58 -8.75 6.39 -13.36
C SER A 58 -9.05 6.88 -11.96
N GLN A 59 -8.85 6.01 -10.98
CA GLN A 59 -8.91 6.37 -9.57
C GLN A 59 -7.51 6.26 -8.96
N PRO A 60 -7.18 7.09 -7.97
CA PRO A 60 -5.95 6.93 -7.23
C PRO A 60 -5.87 5.52 -6.62
N ALA A 61 -4.69 4.92 -6.65
CA ALA A 61 -4.52 3.54 -6.23
C ALA A 61 -3.10 3.25 -5.71
N LEU A 62 -3.04 2.31 -4.76
CA LEU A 62 -1.82 1.62 -4.34
C LEU A 62 -1.80 0.23 -4.97
N THR A 63 -0.73 -0.06 -5.69
CA THR A 63 -0.52 -1.33 -6.38
C THR A 63 0.72 -2.02 -5.83
N PHE A 64 0.55 -3.23 -5.32
CA PHE A 64 1.60 -4.14 -4.86
C PHE A 64 1.78 -5.22 -5.92
N LYS A 65 2.88 -5.18 -6.65
CA LYS A 65 3.16 -6.13 -7.74
C LYS A 65 3.84 -7.38 -7.17
N GLY A 66 3.26 -8.54 -7.44
CA GLY A 66 3.86 -9.82 -7.09
C GLY A 66 5.02 -10.19 -8.02
N GLY A 67 5.93 -11.05 -7.56
CA GLY A 67 6.93 -11.72 -8.38
C GLY A 67 6.34 -12.81 -9.27
N LYS A 68 7.16 -13.47 -10.09
CA LYS A 68 6.72 -14.53 -11.01
C LYS A 68 5.86 -15.57 -10.28
N GLY A 69 4.58 -15.66 -10.64
CA GLY A 69 3.61 -16.61 -10.07
C GLY A 69 2.83 -16.12 -8.84
N THR A 70 3.15 -14.94 -8.29
CA THR A 70 2.38 -14.33 -7.19
C THR A 70 1.39 -13.31 -7.73
N LEU A 71 0.12 -13.40 -7.31
CA LEU A 71 -0.90 -12.39 -7.62
C LEU A 71 -0.54 -11.06 -6.94
N GLY A 72 -0.52 -9.97 -7.72
CA GLY A 72 -0.42 -8.62 -7.17
C GLY A 72 -1.73 -8.16 -6.53
N TYR A 73 -1.66 -7.15 -5.68
CA TYR A 73 -2.81 -6.55 -5.01
C TYR A 73 -2.95 -5.09 -5.42
N ASN A 74 -4.16 -4.68 -5.81
CA ASN A 74 -4.45 -3.30 -6.16
C ASN A 74 -5.58 -2.76 -5.29
N ARG A 75 -5.36 -1.60 -4.67
CA ARG A 75 -6.32 -0.96 -3.79
C ARG A 75 -6.56 0.47 -4.23
N ALA A 76 -7.81 0.78 -4.57
CA ALA A 76 -8.25 2.15 -4.76
C ALA A 76 -8.11 2.91 -3.44
N ILE A 77 -7.58 4.12 -3.53
CA ILE A 77 -7.41 5.03 -2.40
C ILE A 77 -7.93 6.40 -2.80
N GLU A 78 -8.36 7.20 -1.83
CA GLU A 78 -8.77 8.58 -2.07
C GLU A 78 -8.17 9.49 -0.98
N PRO A 79 -6.84 9.62 -0.93
CA PRO A 79 -6.18 10.37 0.12
C PRO A 79 -6.32 11.88 -0.11
N PRO A 80 -6.43 12.69 0.95
CA PRO A 80 -6.22 14.14 0.87
C PRO A 80 -4.82 14.46 0.31
N GLU A 81 -4.67 15.61 -0.35
CA GLU A 81 -3.37 16.04 -0.92
C GLU A 81 -2.25 16.09 0.13
N GLU A 82 -2.59 16.52 1.35
CA GLU A 82 -1.68 16.60 2.49
C GLU A 82 -1.09 15.23 2.88
N GLN A 83 -1.78 14.14 2.56
CA GLN A 83 -1.36 12.78 2.89
C GLN A 83 -0.54 12.11 1.78
N GLN A 84 -0.50 12.67 0.56
CA GLN A 84 0.27 12.10 -0.55
C GLN A 84 1.76 11.89 -0.21
N PRO A 85 2.46 12.84 0.45
CA PRO A 85 3.86 12.63 0.82
C PRO A 85 4.06 11.47 1.80
N GLU A 86 3.11 11.25 2.73
CA GLU A 86 3.16 10.13 3.67
C GLU A 86 3.07 8.79 2.93
N ILE A 87 2.17 8.72 1.93
CA ILE A 87 1.97 7.55 1.08
C ILE A 87 3.21 7.27 0.23
N GLU A 88 3.78 8.30 -0.40
CA GLU A 88 5.03 8.17 -1.17
C GLU A 88 6.18 7.69 -0.30
N ASN A 89 6.32 8.24 0.91
CA ASN A 89 7.33 7.80 1.88
C ASN A 89 7.13 6.35 2.33
N PHE A 90 5.88 5.90 2.48
CA PHE A 90 5.56 4.52 2.78
C PHE A 90 5.97 3.60 1.62
N VAL A 91 5.57 3.93 0.40
CA VAL A 91 5.91 3.19 -0.82
C VAL A 91 7.43 3.09 -1.02
N ALA A 92 8.15 4.20 -0.84
CA ALA A 92 9.59 4.24 -0.94
C ALA A 92 10.27 3.30 0.08
N ALA A 93 9.74 3.22 1.31
CA ALA A 93 10.28 2.33 2.33
C ALA A 93 10.05 0.84 2.02
N VAL A 94 8.87 0.49 1.50
CA VAL A 94 8.60 -0.89 1.07
C VAL A 94 9.52 -1.25 -0.10
N ASN A 95 9.66 -0.37 -1.09
CA ASN A 95 10.54 -0.59 -2.23
C ASN A 95 12.02 -0.70 -1.82
N ALA A 96 12.49 0.12 -0.86
CA ALA A 96 13.84 -0.02 -0.33
C ALA A 96 14.07 -1.41 0.28
N ALA A 97 13.10 -1.92 1.06
CA ALA A 97 13.19 -3.26 1.63
C ALA A 97 13.11 -4.39 0.59
N ILE A 98 12.40 -4.19 -0.53
CA ILE A 98 12.42 -5.11 -1.67
C ILE A 98 13.83 -5.15 -2.28
N GLN A 99 14.44 -3.98 -2.51
CA GLN A 99 15.78 -3.87 -3.13
C GLN A 99 16.90 -4.37 -2.23
N GLU A 100 16.83 -4.16 -0.90
CA GLU A 100 17.81 -4.70 0.05
C GLU A 100 17.87 -6.24 0.04
N LYS A 101 16.85 -6.91 -0.52
CA LYS A 101 16.75 -8.37 -0.59
C LYS A 101 16.99 -8.95 -1.98
N ALA A 102 17.00 -8.12 -3.03
CA ALA A 102 17.20 -8.52 -4.42
C ALA A 102 18.70 -8.78 -4.70
#